data_AF-A0A6H9HHJ9-F1
#
_entry.id   AF-A0A6H9HHJ9-F1
#
_cell.length_a   1.000
_cell.length_b   1.000
_cell.length_c   1.000
_cell.angle_alpha   90.00
_cell.angle_beta   90.00
_cell.angle_gamma   90.00
#
_symmetry.space_group_name_H-M   'P 1'
#
loop_
_entity.id
_entity.type
_entity.pdbx_description
1 polymer ?
#
loop_
_entity_poly.entity_id
_entity_poly.type
_entity_poly.pdbx_seq_one_letter_code
_entity_poly.pdbx_strand_id
1 'polypeptide(L)'
;MPLIERAARALAMAETGRDDWGHIDADQREKLKQTALAVIKALRVPTPVMCQAGHELLETERGHVVGASDAHDAWQVMIDAAVGAHAAGKA
;
A
#
# COMPACT_ATOMS: atom_id res chain seq x y z
N MET A 1 -2.93 -6.05 -14.33
CA MET A 1 -3.10 -6.92 -13.15
C MET A 1 -3.85 -6.16 -12.06
N PRO A 2 -4.96 -6.69 -11.52
CA PRO A 2 -5.70 -6.07 -10.43
C PRO A 2 -4.83 -5.85 -9.18
N LEU A 3 -5.11 -4.80 -8.40
CA LEU A 3 -4.34 -4.45 -7.20
C LEU A 3 -4.24 -5.61 -6.20
N ILE A 4 -5.35 -6.32 -5.97
CA ILE A 4 -5.42 -7.46 -5.05
C ILE A 4 -4.49 -8.59 -5.49
N GLU A 5 -4.43 -8.88 -6.79
CA GLU A 5 -3.55 -9.92 -7.32
C GLU A 5 -2.07 -9.51 -7.23
N ARG A 6 -1.76 -8.24 -7.51
CA ARG A 6 -0.42 -7.69 -7.30
C ARG A 6 0.02 -7.81 -5.84
N ALA A 7 -0.86 -7.48 -4.90
CA ALA A 7 -0.59 -7.57 -3.47
C ALA A 7 -0.45 -9.03 -3.00
N ALA A 8 -1.31 -9.94 -3.47
CA ALA A 8 -1.23 -11.37 -3.16
C ALA A 8 0.09 -11.99 -3.66
N ARG A 9 0.55 -11.60 -4.86
CA ARG A 9 1.85 -12.03 -5.39
C ARG A 9 3.02 -11.47 -4.57
N ALA A 10 2.94 -10.21 -4.13
CA ALA A 10 3.94 -9.64 -3.23
C ALA A 10 3.99 -10.37 -1.88
N LEU A 11 2.84 -10.77 -1.33
CA LEU A 11 2.77 -11.61 -0.12
C LEU A 11 3.42 -12.98 -0.34
N ALA A 12 3.12 -13.66 -1.46
CA ALA A 12 3.76 -14.93 -1.80
C ALA A 12 5.28 -14.81 -1.90
N MET A 13 5.77 -13.75 -2.53
CA MET A 13 7.20 -13.48 -2.66
C MET A 13 7.85 -13.19 -1.30
N ALA A 14 7.15 -12.49 -0.39
CA ALA A 14 7.63 -12.24 0.96
C ALA A 14 7.69 -13.53 1.81
N GLU A 15 6.75 -14.47 1.63
CA GLU A 15 6.72 -15.75 2.35
C GLU A 15 7.78 -16.74 1.86
N THR A 16 8.01 -16.78 0.54
CA THR A 16 8.83 -17.83 -0.09
C THR A 16 10.21 -17.37 -0.54
N GLY A 17 10.44 -16.05 -0.62
CA GLY A 17 11.65 -15.45 -1.17
C GLY A 17 11.79 -15.62 -2.69
N ARG A 18 10.79 -16.15 -3.38
CA ARG A 18 10.80 -16.42 -4.82
C ARG A 18 9.50 -15.98 -5.47
N ASP A 19 9.56 -15.63 -6.75
CA ASP A 19 8.38 -15.29 -7.54
C ASP A 19 7.77 -16.55 -8.18
N ASP A 20 7.31 -17.47 -7.34
CA ASP A 20 6.77 -18.76 -7.74
C ASP A 20 5.24 -18.74 -7.93
N TRP A 21 4.64 -17.56 -8.16
CA TRP A 21 3.18 -17.37 -8.22
C TRP A 21 2.47 -18.40 -9.11
N GLY A 22 3.08 -18.76 -10.24
CA GLY A 22 2.58 -19.75 -11.21
C GLY A 22 2.48 -21.19 -10.67
N HIS A 23 3.23 -21.54 -9.63
CA HIS A 23 3.30 -22.88 -9.05
C HIS A 23 2.52 -23.04 -7.73
N ILE A 24 1.99 -21.93 -7.19
CA ILE A 24 1.12 -21.95 -6.01
C ILE A 24 -0.24 -22.55 -6.39
N ASP A 25 -0.76 -23.45 -5.56
CA ASP A 25 -2.09 -24.02 -5.76
C ASP A 25 -3.21 -22.97 -5.62
N ALA A 26 -4.41 -23.33 -6.09
CA ALA A 26 -5.54 -22.40 -6.15
C ALA A 26 -6.00 -21.93 -4.76
N ASP A 27 -5.98 -22.81 -3.76
CA ASP A 27 -6.47 -22.52 -2.41
C ASP A 27 -5.52 -21.54 -1.70
N GLN A 28 -4.22 -21.76 -1.82
CA GLN A 28 -3.20 -20.87 -1.28
C GLN A 28 -3.22 -19.51 -1.99
N ARG A 29 -3.42 -19.46 -3.31
CA ARG A 29 -3.61 -18.19 -4.03
C ARG A 29 -4.83 -17.42 -3.52
N GLU A 30 -5.93 -18.11 -3.27
CA GLU A 30 -7.15 -17.46 -2.76
C GLU A 30 -6.94 -16.95 -1.35
N LYS A 31 -6.29 -17.73 -0.48
CA LYS A 31 -5.91 -17.28 0.87
C LYS A 31 -5.07 -16.00 0.84
N LEU A 32 -4.07 -15.94 -0.04
CA LEU A 32 -3.22 -14.75 -0.21
C LEU A 32 -4.01 -13.53 -0.71
N LYS A 33 -4.98 -13.73 -1.62
CA LYS A 33 -5.89 -12.66 -2.07
C LYS A 33 -6.78 -12.14 -0.95
N GLN A 34 -7.33 -13.03 -0.11
CA GLN A 34 -8.13 -12.65 1.05
C GLN A 34 -7.31 -11.88 2.09
N THR A 35 -6.08 -12.30 2.34
CA THR A 35 -5.13 -11.57 3.19
C THR A 35 -4.84 -10.18 2.63
N ALA A 36 -4.53 -10.07 1.33
CA ALA A 36 -4.30 -8.78 0.68
C ALA A 36 -5.52 -7.86 0.79
N LEU A 37 -6.73 -8.40 0.61
CA LEU A 37 -7.97 -7.66 0.75
C LEU A 37 -8.16 -7.12 2.18
N ALA A 38 -7.87 -7.93 3.20
CA ALA A 38 -7.94 -7.52 4.59
C ALA A 38 -6.98 -6.35 4.90
N VAL A 39 -5.74 -6.43 4.42
CA VAL A 39 -4.73 -5.37 4.58
C VAL A 39 -5.19 -4.08 3.91
N ILE A 40 -5.65 -4.14 2.66
CA ILE A 40 -6.12 -2.95 1.94
C ILE A 40 -7.35 -2.32 2.61
N LYS A 41 -8.27 -3.14 3.14
CA LYS A 41 -9.41 -2.64 3.91
C LYS A 41 -8.98 -1.91 5.17
N ALA A 42 -7.94 -2.38 5.85
CA ALA A 42 -7.39 -1.72 7.03
C ALA A 42 -6.78 -0.34 6.69
N LEU A 43 -6.12 -0.21 5.53
CA LEU A 43 -5.54 1.05 5.04
C LEU A 43 -6.58 2.13 4.66
N ARG A 44 -7.88 1.81 4.64
CA ARG A 44 -8.94 2.80 4.37
C ARG A 44 -8.99 3.92 5.40
N VAL A 45 -8.51 3.67 6.62
CA VAL A 45 -8.44 4.68 7.68
C VAL A 45 -6.97 5.08 7.84
N PRO A 46 -6.55 6.22 7.27
CA PRO A 46 -5.17 6.68 7.37
C PRO A 46 -4.83 7.08 8.81
N THR A 47 -3.56 6.91 9.19
CA THR A 47 -3.05 7.41 10.48
C THR A 47 -2.76 8.91 10.42
N PRO A 48 -2.60 9.61 11.55
CA PRO A 48 -2.27 11.04 11.55
C PRO A 48 -1.01 11.39 10.75
N VAL A 49 0.04 10.55 10.83
CA VAL A 49 1.29 10.76 10.08
C VAL A 49 1.06 10.67 8.57
N MET A 50 0.20 9.75 8.12
CA MET A 50 -0.18 9.66 6.71
C MET A 50 -0.91 10.93 6.27
N CYS A 51 -1.94 11.34 7.03
CA CYS A 51 -2.71 12.55 6.72
C CYS A 51 -1.83 13.79 6.63
N GLN A 52 -0.87 13.94 7.55
CA GLN A 52 0.07 15.06 7.53
C GLN A 52 0.91 15.08 6.26
N ALA A 53 1.47 13.94 5.85
CA ALA A 53 2.30 13.84 4.66
C ALA A 53 1.50 14.14 3.37
N GLY A 54 0.28 13.64 3.25
CA GLY A 54 -0.59 13.95 2.12
C GLY A 54 -1.02 15.43 2.08
N HIS A 55 -1.29 16.02 3.25
CA HIS A 55 -1.65 17.43 3.37
C HIS A 55 -0.49 18.35 2.98
N GLU A 56 0.73 18.06 3.43
CA GLU A 56 1.93 18.82 3.08
C GLU A 56 2.15 18.87 1.56
N LEU A 57 2.07 17.73 0.89
CA LEU A 57 2.18 17.66 -0.58
C LEU A 57 1.10 18.51 -1.27
N LEU A 58 -0.16 18.33 -0.89
CA LEU A 58 -1.28 18.96 -1.59
C LEU A 58 -1.35 20.46 -1.32
N GLU A 59 -1.22 20.88 -0.07
CA GLU A 59 -1.35 22.30 0.29
C GLU A 59 -0.09 23.09 -0.02
N THR A 60 1.09 22.56 0.32
CA THR A 60 2.33 23.34 0.31
C THR A 60 3.06 23.25 -1.03
N GLU A 61 3.06 22.09 -1.68
CA GLU A 61 3.83 21.89 -2.93
C GLU A 61 3.00 22.10 -4.20
N ARG A 62 1.69 21.82 -4.16
CA ARG A 62 0.81 21.83 -5.36
C ARG A 62 -0.24 22.95 -5.36
N GLY A 63 -0.58 23.50 -4.19
CA GLY A 63 -1.60 24.54 -4.03
C GLY A 63 -3.04 23.99 -4.05
N HIS A 64 -4.05 24.88 -4.03
CA HIS A 64 -5.45 24.50 -3.76
C HIS A 64 -6.20 23.78 -4.89
N VAL A 65 -5.62 23.63 -6.09
CA VAL A 65 -6.27 22.93 -7.22
C VAL A 65 -5.70 21.53 -7.33
N VAL A 66 -6.46 20.55 -6.85
CA VAL A 66 -6.06 19.14 -6.85
C VAL A 66 -6.57 18.46 -8.13
N GLY A 67 -5.64 17.96 -8.95
CA GLY A 67 -5.92 17.12 -10.11
C GLY A 67 -5.88 15.63 -9.79
N ALA A 68 -6.22 14.80 -10.79
CA ALA A 68 -6.16 13.34 -10.65
C ALA A 68 -4.73 12.82 -10.41
N SER A 69 -3.71 13.50 -10.93
CA SER A 69 -2.30 13.20 -10.65
C SER A 69 -1.92 13.48 -9.21
N ASP A 70 -2.41 14.59 -8.63
CA ASP A 70 -2.07 14.95 -7.25
C ASP A 70 -2.71 13.99 -6.24
N ALA A 71 -3.90 13.48 -6.54
CA ALA A 71 -4.52 12.41 -5.75
C ALA A 71 -3.70 11.10 -5.79
N HIS A 72 -3.08 10.79 -6.92
CA HIS A 72 -2.17 9.65 -7.05
C HIS A 72 -0.90 9.86 -6.22
N ASP A 73 -0.24 11.00 -6.39
CA ASP A 73 1.01 11.33 -5.69
C ASP A 73 0.78 11.39 -4.17
N ALA A 74 -0.32 12.00 -3.73
CA ALA A 74 -0.69 12.05 -2.32
C ALA A 74 -0.91 10.64 -1.74
N TRP A 75 -1.56 9.74 -2.47
CA TRP A 75 -1.71 8.36 -2.03
C TRP A 75 -0.36 7.66 -1.86
N GLN A 76 0.60 7.87 -2.75
CA GLN A 76 1.94 7.28 -2.63
C GLN A 76 2.68 7.81 -1.39
N VAL A 77 2.73 9.13 -1.23
CA VAL A 77 3.39 9.78 -0.08
C VAL A 77 2.78 9.36 1.26
N MET A 78 1.45 9.23 1.31
CA MET A 78 0.75 8.72 2.50
C MET A 78 1.16 7.29 2.85
N ILE A 79 1.27 6.41 1.85
CA ILE A 79 1.70 5.01 2.07
C ILE A 79 3.16 4.95 2.50
N ASP A 80 4.04 5.74 1.87
CA ASP A 80 5.45 5.79 2.23
C ASP A 80 5.65 6.28 3.67
N ALA A 81 4.87 7.26 4.11
CA ALA A 81 4.88 7.72 5.50
C ALA A 81 4.45 6.61 6.48
N ALA A 82 3.46 5.79 6.12
CA ALA A 82 3.04 4.64 6.95
C ALA A 82 4.14 3.58 7.06
N VAL A 83 4.80 3.26 5.94
CA VAL A 83 5.89 2.28 5.89
C VAL A 83 7.14 2.81 6.62
N GLY A 84 7.49 4.07 6.43
CA GLY A 84 8.60 4.75 7.09
C GLY A 84 8.42 4.85 8.61
N ALA A 85 7.21 5.17 9.09
CA ALA A 85 6.90 5.19 10.52
C ALA A 85 7.10 3.82 11.19
N HIS A 86 6.78 2.71 10.49
CA HIS A 86 7.06 1.37 10.99
C HIS A 86 8.57 1.09 11.13
N ALA A 87 9.38 1.55 10.18
CA ALA A 87 10.83 1.40 10.23
C ALA A 87 11.46 2.23 11.36
N ALA A 88 10.97 3.45 11.58
CA ALA A 88 11.46 4.35 12.63
C ALA A 88 11.07 3.90 14.05
N GLY A 89 9.92 3.23 14.22
CA GLY A 89 9.49 2.66 15.50
C GLY A 89 10.21 1.36 15.91
N LYS A 90 11.16 0.88 15.09
CA LYS A 90 12.04 -0.27 15.38
C LYS A 90 13.46 0.14 15.79
N ALA A 91 13.71 1.43 16.05
CA ALA A 91 14.97 1.96 16.58
C ALA A 91 14.93 2.10 18.10
#